data_AF-A0A7W0BZX5-F1
#
_entry.id   AF-A0A7W0BZX5-F1
#
_cell.length_a   1.000
_cell.length_b   1.000
_cell.length_c   1.000
_cell.angle_alpha   90.00
_cell.angle_beta   90.00
_cell.angle_gamma   90.00
#
_symmetry.space_group_name_H-M   'P 1'
#
loop_
_entity.id
_entity.type
_entity.pdbx_description
1 polymer ?
#
loop_
_entity_poly.entity_id
_entity_poly.type
_entity_poly.pdbx_seq_one_letter_code
_entity_poly.pdbx_strand_id
1 'polypeptide(L)'
;MSSLLESIEKEAKRRSYVAMIRCLQSYRGKVEEAIEEFHHGTRAFYRANDEYVPHWQGESREAYELVYGDLRQIEAHIYATADELLHEISREIARIQRKIEEIQ
;
A
#
# COMPACT_ATOMS: atom_id res chain seq x y z
N MET A 1 -33.95 -16.92 27.70
CA MET A 1 -34.13 -15.97 26.58
C MET A 1 -32.99 -14.97 26.49
N SER A 2 -32.53 -14.37 27.60
CA SER A 2 -31.39 -13.43 27.60
C SER A 2 -30.06 -14.02 27.07
N SER A 3 -29.71 -15.28 27.40
CA SER A 3 -28.44 -15.90 26.94
C SER A 3 -28.40 -16.22 25.43
N LEU A 4 -29.55 -16.54 24.83
CA LEU A 4 -29.65 -16.80 23.39
C LEU A 4 -29.46 -15.51 22.59
N LEU A 5 -30.09 -14.42 23.05
CA LEU A 5 -29.94 -13.10 22.43
C LEU A 5 -28.49 -12.62 22.49
N GLU A 6 -27.85 -12.74 23.65
CA GLU A 6 -26.45 -12.37 23.85
C GLU A 6 -25.50 -13.18 22.94
N SER A 7 -25.76 -14.49 22.79
CA SER A 7 -24.99 -15.33 21.87
C SER A 7 -25.16 -14.93 20.41
N ILE A 8 -26.37 -14.54 20.00
CA ILE A 8 -26.64 -14.08 18.63
C ILE A 8 -25.94 -12.74 18.37
N GLU A 9 -25.96 -11.82 19.33
CA GLU A 9 -25.28 -10.53 19.23
C GLU A 9 -23.76 -10.68 19.12
N LYS A 10 -23.16 -11.54 19.95
CA LYS A 10 -21.72 -11.85 19.88
C LYS A 10 -21.32 -12.42 18.52
N GLU A 11 -22.08 -13.38 18.00
CA GLU A 11 -21.80 -13.98 16.69
C GLU A 11 -22.00 -12.98 15.55
N ALA A 12 -23.03 -12.13 15.59
CA ALA A 12 -23.23 -11.07 14.62
C ALA A 12 -22.05 -10.07 14.60
N LYS A 13 -21.59 -9.66 15.78
CA LYS A 13 -20.44 -8.76 15.94
C LYS A 13 -19.15 -9.42 15.44
N ARG A 14 -18.91 -10.68 15.77
CA ARG A 14 -17.78 -11.46 15.24
C ARG A 14 -17.78 -11.52 13.71
N ARG A 15 -18.93 -11.80 13.09
CA ARG A 15 -19.07 -11.81 11.62
C ARG A 15 -18.76 -10.45 11.00
N SER A 16 -19.21 -9.35 11.62
CA SER A 16 -18.87 -8.01 11.14
C SER A 16 -17.37 -7.75 11.15
N TYR A 17 -16.66 -8.15 12.21
CA TYR A 17 -15.20 -8.00 12.30
C TYR A 17 -14.45 -8.85 11.28
N VAL A 18 -14.89 -10.08 11.03
CA VAL A 18 -14.33 -10.92 9.97
C VAL A 18 -14.53 -10.28 8.60
N ALA A 19 -15.69 -9.69 8.34
CA ALA A 19 -15.95 -8.96 7.09
C ALA A 19 -15.04 -7.73 6.93
N MET A 20 -14.82 -6.97 8.01
CA MET A 20 -13.90 -5.82 8.01
C MET A 20 -12.46 -6.25 7.71
N ILE A 21 -11.97 -7.34 8.32
CA ILE A 21 -10.62 -7.88 8.05
C ILE A 21 -10.49 -8.28 6.57
N ARG A 22 -11.48 -8.96 6.00
CA ARG A 22 -11.46 -9.33 4.58
C ARG A 22 -11.38 -8.11 3.66
N CYS A 23 -12.11 -7.05 3.99
CA CYS A 23 -12.06 -5.80 3.25
C CYS A 23 -10.66 -5.17 3.29
N LEU A 24 -10.05 -5.11 4.47
CA LEU A 24 -8.69 -4.60 4.66
C LEU A 24 -7.64 -5.44 3.92
N GLN A 25 -7.78 -6.77 3.92
CA GLN A 25 -6.91 -7.66 3.14
C GLN A 25 -7.03 -7.41 1.64
N SER A 26 -8.24 -7.15 1.12
CA SER A 26 -8.42 -6.78 -0.28
C SER A 26 -7.76 -5.44 -0.60
N TYR A 27 -7.87 -4.44 0.27
CA TYR A 27 -7.17 -3.17 0.07
C TYR A 27 -5.66 -3.33 0.11
N ARG A 28 -5.14 -4.16 1.02
CA ARG A 28 -3.72 -4.49 1.06
C ARG A 28 -3.23 -5.04 -0.28
N GLY A 29 -3.94 -6.02 -0.83
CA GLY A 29 -3.60 -6.59 -2.14
C GLY A 29 -3.57 -5.56 -3.26
N LYS A 30 -4.53 -4.61 -3.28
CA LYS A 30 -4.54 -3.52 -4.27
C LYS A 30 -3.33 -2.57 -4.15
N VAL A 31 -2.86 -2.32 -2.93
CA VAL A 31 -1.65 -1.50 -2.72
C VAL A 31 -0.42 -2.24 -3.20
N GLU A 32 -0.32 -3.54 -2.89
CA GLU A 32 0.77 -4.41 -3.36
C GLU A 32 0.80 -4.47 -4.91
N GLU A 33 -0.35 -4.67 -5.56
CA GLU A 33 -0.49 -4.65 -7.03
C GLU A 33 -0.07 -3.30 -7.63
N ALA A 34 -0.56 -2.18 -7.08
CA ALA A 34 -0.23 -0.85 -7.58
C ALA A 34 1.28 -0.54 -7.47
N ILE A 35 1.94 -1.01 -6.42
CA ILE A 35 3.38 -0.84 -6.24
C ILE A 35 4.18 -1.73 -7.20
N GLU A 36 3.70 -2.93 -7.49
CA GLU A 36 4.33 -3.80 -8.50
C GLU A 36 4.26 -3.17 -9.90
N GLU A 37 3.09 -2.65 -10.30
CA GLU A 37 2.92 -1.92 -11.56
C GLU A 37 3.82 -0.69 -11.63
N PHE A 38 3.84 0.10 -10.56
CA PHE A 38 4.70 1.28 -10.46
C PHE A 38 6.19 0.89 -10.60
N HIS A 39 6.63 -0.15 -9.89
CA HIS A 39 8.00 -0.65 -9.98
C HIS A 39 8.36 -1.20 -11.37
N HIS A 40 7.40 -1.76 -12.10
CA HIS A 40 7.63 -2.13 -13.49
C HIS A 40 7.87 -0.90 -14.37
N GLY A 41 7.05 0.15 -14.19
CA GLY A 41 7.20 1.42 -14.90
C GLY A 41 8.54 2.11 -14.61
N THR A 42 8.94 2.20 -13.34
CA THR A 42 10.21 2.86 -12.96
C THR A 42 11.41 2.11 -13.53
N ARG A 43 11.40 0.77 -13.53
CA ARG A 43 12.46 -0.04 -14.16
C ARG A 43 12.59 0.22 -15.66
N ALA A 44 11.47 0.33 -16.39
CA ALA A 44 11.50 0.66 -17.81
C ALA A 44 12.08 2.06 -18.05
N PHE A 45 11.70 3.03 -17.22
CA PHE A 45 12.25 4.38 -17.24
C PHE A 45 13.76 4.39 -16.98
N TYR A 46 14.25 3.69 -15.95
CA TYR A 46 15.68 3.62 -15.64
C TYR A 46 16.49 3.01 -16.78
N ARG A 47 15.99 1.95 -17.40
CA ARG A 47 16.64 1.38 -18.57
C ARG A 47 16.81 2.41 -19.69
N ALA A 48 15.75 3.15 -20.00
CA ALA A 48 15.82 4.20 -21.03
C ALA A 48 16.76 5.34 -20.63
N ASN A 49 16.73 5.76 -19.38
CA ASN A 49 17.66 6.75 -18.85
C ASN A 49 19.12 6.30 -19.06
N ASP A 50 19.45 5.09 -18.64
CA ASP A 50 20.82 4.55 -18.70
C ASP A 50 21.30 4.37 -20.15
N GLU A 51 20.40 4.10 -21.09
CA GLU A 51 20.71 3.93 -22.51
C GLU A 51 20.98 5.27 -23.20
N TYR A 52 20.13 6.29 -22.97
CA TYR A 52 20.12 7.50 -23.80
C TYR A 52 20.82 8.70 -23.16
N VAL A 53 20.64 8.92 -21.85
CA VAL A 53 21.07 10.15 -21.16
C VAL A 53 22.59 10.32 -21.09
N PRO A 54 23.45 9.29 -20.99
CA PRO A 54 24.90 9.48 -20.93
C PRO A 54 25.49 10.27 -22.11
N HIS A 55 24.82 10.24 -23.27
CA HIS A 55 25.25 10.91 -24.50
C HIS A 55 24.78 12.37 -24.59
N TRP A 56 23.90 12.81 -23.69
CA TRP A 56 23.37 14.18 -23.69
C TRP A 56 24.40 15.14 -23.09
N GLN A 57 24.39 16.38 -23.58
CA GLN A 57 25.29 17.46 -23.16
C GLN A 57 24.58 18.82 -23.22
N GLY A 58 25.13 19.81 -22.53
CA GLY A 58 24.63 21.19 -22.53
C GLY A 58 23.30 21.36 -21.78
N GLU A 59 22.62 22.47 -22.06
CA GLU A 59 21.42 22.92 -21.33
C GLU A 59 20.30 21.86 -21.28
N SER A 60 20.14 21.06 -22.33
CA SER A 60 19.12 19.98 -22.34
C SER A 60 19.41 18.88 -21.33
N ARG A 61 20.68 18.57 -21.08
CA ARG A 61 21.09 17.61 -20.03
C ARG A 61 20.81 18.20 -18.65
N GLU A 62 21.21 19.44 -18.42
CA GLU A 62 21.02 20.11 -17.13
C GLU A 62 19.53 20.21 -16.77
N ALA A 63 18.69 20.60 -17.74
CA ALA A 63 17.24 20.63 -17.55
C ALA A 63 16.65 19.24 -17.27
N TYR A 64 17.15 18.20 -17.94
CA TYR A 64 16.73 16.82 -17.68
C TYR A 64 17.13 16.34 -16.27
N GLU A 65 18.36 16.61 -15.83
CA GLU A 65 18.85 16.19 -14.52
C GLU A 65 18.02 16.79 -13.36
N LEU A 66 17.52 18.02 -13.52
CA LEU A 66 16.58 18.62 -12.57
C LEU A 66 15.27 17.83 -12.49
N VAL A 67 14.63 17.57 -13.63
CA VAL A 67 13.37 16.80 -13.69
C VAL A 67 13.58 15.37 -13.21
N TYR A 68 14.71 14.74 -13.54
CA TYR A 68 15.08 13.41 -13.06
C TYR A 68 15.21 13.38 -11.54
N GLY A 69 15.81 14.41 -10.94
CA GLY A 69 15.87 14.58 -9.48
C GLY A 69 14.48 14.61 -8.84
N ASP A 70 13.56 15.41 -9.40
CA ASP A 70 12.18 15.49 -8.92
C ASP A 70 11.46 14.14 -9.04
N LEU A 71 11.63 13.44 -10.16
CA LEU A 71 11.05 12.11 -10.37
C LEU A 71 11.56 11.08 -9.35
N ARG A 72 12.87 11.11 -9.03
CA ARG A 72 13.46 10.27 -7.98
C ARG A 72 12.87 10.55 -6.60
N GLN A 73 12.64 11.81 -6.29
CA GLN A 73 12.02 12.20 -5.02
C GLN A 73 10.57 11.73 -4.94
N ILE A 74 9.80 11.89 -6.03
CA ILE A 74 8.42 11.42 -6.12
C ILE A 74 8.35 9.90 -5.97
N GLU A 75 9.23 9.15 -6.65
CA GLU A 75 9.31 7.69 -6.51
C GLU A 75 9.58 7.26 -5.07
N ALA A 76 10.54 7.89 -4.40
CA ALA A 76 10.84 7.59 -3.00
C ALA A 76 9.63 7.88 -2.09
N HIS A 77 8.90 8.97 -2.35
CA HIS A 77 7.70 9.32 -1.61
C HIS A 77 6.55 8.31 -1.82
N ILE A 78 6.38 7.81 -3.05
CA ILE A 78 5.39 6.78 -3.37
C ILE A 78 5.68 5.49 -2.60
N TYR A 79 6.93 5.01 -2.60
CA TYR A 79 7.32 3.82 -1.84
C TYR A 79 7.10 4.00 -0.33
N ALA A 80 7.52 5.14 0.23
CA ALA A 80 7.30 5.43 1.65
C ALA A 80 5.81 5.45 2.02
N THR A 81 4.98 6.09 1.18
CA THR A 81 3.53 6.17 1.39
C THR A 81 2.88 4.77 1.34
N ALA A 82 3.32 3.92 0.42
CA ALA A 82 2.81 2.56 0.32
C ALA A 82 3.21 1.72 1.54
N ASP A 83 4.46 1.80 1.99
CA ASP A 83 4.92 1.11 3.20
C ASP A 83 4.12 1.54 4.43
N GLU A 84 3.91 2.85 4.60
CA GLU A 84 3.07 3.40 5.67
C GLU A 84 1.64 2.85 5.60
N LEU A 85 1.03 2.84 4.42
CA LEU A 85 -0.33 2.34 4.23
C LEU A 85 -0.45 0.83 4.50
N LEU A 86 0.50 0.03 4.03
CA LEU A 86 0.55 -1.42 4.29
C LEU A 86 0.74 -1.70 5.78
N HIS A 87 1.56 -0.90 6.45
CA HIS A 87 1.76 -0.99 7.88
C HIS A 87 0.47 -0.65 8.64
N GLU A 88 -0.23 0.43 8.28
CA GLU A 88 -1.51 0.81 8.90
C GLU A 88 -2.59 -0.24 8.72
N ILE A 89 -2.73 -0.78 7.51
CA ILE A 89 -3.68 -1.87 7.24
C ILE A 89 -3.36 -3.07 8.14
N SER A 90 -2.09 -3.43 8.28
CA SER A 90 -1.66 -4.54 9.13
C SER A 90 -1.95 -4.27 10.61
N ARG A 91 -1.69 -3.05 11.10
CA ARG A 91 -2.04 -2.62 12.46
C ARG A 91 -3.54 -2.71 12.72
N GLU A 92 -4.35 -2.28 11.76
CA GLU A 92 -5.80 -2.28 11.89
C GLU A 92 -6.37 -3.70 11.90
N ILE A 93 -5.86 -4.59 11.05
CA ILE A 93 -6.23 -6.02 11.07
C ILE A 93 -5.90 -6.62 12.44
N ALA A 94 -4.70 -6.40 12.98
CA ALA A 94 -4.31 -6.90 14.29
C ALA A 94 -5.16 -6.31 15.43
N ARG A 95 -5.63 -5.07 15.30
CA ARG A 95 -6.57 -4.45 16.24
C ARG A 95 -7.94 -5.13 16.20
N ILE A 96 -8.46 -5.43 15.01
CA ILE A 96 -9.76 -6.09 14.85
C ILE A 96 -9.70 -7.56 15.31
N GLN A 97 -8.59 -8.26 15.07
CA GLN A 97 -8.37 -9.62 15.56
C GLN A 97 -8.46 -9.69 17.09
N ARG A 98 -7.81 -8.76 17.81
CA ARG A 98 -7.94 -8.66 19.27
C ARG A 98 -9.38 -8.47 19.73
N LYS A 99 -10.16 -7.63 19.03
CA LYS A 99 -11.59 -7.45 19.34
C LYS A 99 -12.42 -8.71 19.12
N ILE A 100 -12.01 -9.60 18.21
CA ILE A 100 -12.68 -10.91 18.01
C ILE A 100 -12.37 -11.83 19.19
N GLU A 101 -11.12 -11.85 19.66
CA GLU A 101 -10.69 -12.63 20.82
C GLU A 101 -11.42 -12.18 22.10
N GLU A 102 -11.63 -10.87 22.28
CA GLU A 102 -12.39 -10.29 23.40
C GLU A 102 -13.90 -10.62 23.39
N ILE A 103 -14.45 -11.05 22.25
CA ILE A 103 -15.87 -11.41 22.10
C ILE A 103 -16.12 -12.89 22.42
N GLN A 104 -15.07 -13.73 22.42
CA GLN A 104 -15.15 -15.13 22.83
C GLN A 104 -15.67 -15.26 24.27
#